data_AF-A0A1R0W663-F1
#
_entry.id   AF-A0A1R0W663-F1
#
_cell.length_a   1.000
_cell.length_b   1.000
_cell.length_c   1.000
_cell.angle_alpha   90.00
_cell.angle_beta   90.00
_cell.angle_gamma   90.00
#
_symmetry.space_group_name_H-M   'P 1'
#
loop_
_entity.id
_entity.type
_entity.pdbx_description
1 polymer ?
#
loop_
_entity_poly.entity_id
_entity_poly.type
_entity_poly.pdbx_seq_one_letter_code
_entity_poly.pdbx_strand_id
1 'polypeptide(L)'
;MKKMISITAALLVTASMAAAASAQEVTPTTETESPTPISVSVDGTSTTDGSVSDVVYGEPIVEPGDGIDIPLKPLEITKITYFYDAPNGKATGALSPQFVSVTGNEVVNQTTGETWVEIYTWKGIAWVNTGM
;
A
#
# COMPACT_ATOMS: atom_id res chain seq x y z
N MET A 1 -0.50 -8.15 -62.20
CA MET A 1 -1.66 -7.37 -61.70
C MET A 1 -2.48 -8.29 -60.78
N LYS A 2 -2.45 -8.05 -59.47
CA LYS A 2 -3.26 -8.78 -58.47
C LYS A 2 -4.14 -7.77 -57.74
N LYS A 3 -5.35 -8.21 -57.41
CA LYS A 3 -6.59 -7.43 -57.39
C LYS A 3 -6.78 -6.69 -56.05
N MET A 4 -7.33 -5.48 -56.14
CA MET A 4 -7.72 -4.65 -55.00
C MET A 4 -8.85 -5.30 -54.22
N ILE A 5 -8.74 -5.36 -52.90
CA ILE A 5 -9.88 -5.61 -52.01
C ILE A 5 -9.84 -4.51 -50.94
N SER A 6 -10.76 -3.57 -51.12
CA SER A 6 -11.12 -2.52 -50.18
C SER A 6 -11.89 -3.17 -49.03
N ILE A 7 -11.46 -2.94 -47.78
CA ILE A 7 -12.24 -3.31 -46.60
C ILE A 7 -12.73 -2.01 -45.97
N THR A 8 -14.02 -1.78 -46.15
CA THR A 8 -14.83 -0.71 -45.59
C THR A 8 -14.64 -0.56 -44.08
N ALA A 9 -14.30 0.65 -43.64
CA ALA A 9 -14.38 1.04 -42.24
C ALA A 9 -15.85 1.19 -41.82
N ALA A 10 -16.28 0.43 -40.81
CA ALA A 10 -17.55 0.65 -40.12
C ALA A 10 -17.27 1.09 -38.68
N LEU A 11 -17.27 2.40 -38.51
CA LEU A 11 -17.30 3.12 -37.24
C LEU A 11 -18.62 2.81 -36.53
N LEU A 12 -18.60 2.01 -35.45
CA LEU A 12 -19.74 1.85 -34.56
C LEU A 12 -19.45 2.56 -33.24
N VAL A 13 -19.89 3.82 -33.18
CA VAL A 13 -20.07 4.58 -31.93
C VAL A 13 -21.41 4.14 -31.35
N THR A 14 -21.41 3.35 -30.29
CA THR A 14 -22.64 3.05 -29.54
C THR A 14 -22.63 3.77 -28.19
N ALA A 15 -23.60 4.68 -28.12
CA ALA A 15 -24.12 5.51 -27.05
C ALA A 15 -23.72 5.22 -25.58
N SER A 16 -23.38 6.33 -24.94
CA SER A 16 -23.26 6.61 -23.51
C SER A 16 -24.35 5.98 -22.63
N MET A 17 -23.94 5.34 -21.53
CA MET A 17 -24.80 5.16 -20.35
C MET A 17 -24.41 6.20 -19.30
N ALA A 18 -25.20 7.26 -19.22
CA ALA A 18 -25.23 8.15 -18.07
C ALA A 18 -26.08 7.47 -16.98
N ALA A 19 -25.43 6.85 -16.00
CA ALA A 19 -26.12 6.44 -14.77
C ALA A 19 -26.13 7.66 -13.83
N ALA A 20 -27.34 8.12 -13.53
CA ALA A 20 -27.63 9.26 -12.69
C ALA A 20 -27.04 9.08 -11.28
N ALA A 21 -26.41 10.15 -10.77
CA ALA A 21 -26.14 10.32 -9.36
C ALA A 21 -27.48 10.45 -8.62
N SER A 22 -27.84 9.43 -7.83
CA SER A 22 -28.85 9.58 -6.77
C SER A 22 -28.13 9.77 -5.45
N ALA A 23 -28.11 11.01 -4.97
CA ALA A 23 -27.88 11.31 -3.57
C ALA A 23 -29.05 10.76 -2.76
N GLN A 24 -28.77 9.85 -1.82
CA GLN A 24 -29.63 9.63 -0.69
C GLN A 24 -28.78 9.74 0.57
N GLU A 25 -28.93 10.88 1.23
CA GLU A 25 -28.39 11.20 2.54
C GLU A 25 -29.43 10.78 3.58
N VAL A 26 -29.05 9.93 4.54
CA VAL A 26 -29.61 9.69 5.89
C VAL A 26 -28.86 8.49 6.47
N THR A 27 -28.45 8.34 7.73
CA THR A 27 -28.24 9.13 8.95
C THR A 27 -27.45 8.13 9.85
N PRO A 28 -26.46 8.58 10.66
CA PRO A 28 -25.67 7.67 11.50
C PRO A 28 -26.56 6.93 12.50
N THR A 29 -26.46 5.60 12.56
CA THR A 29 -26.94 4.86 13.72
C THR A 29 -25.90 4.99 14.81
N THR A 30 -26.28 5.79 15.80
CA THR A 30 -25.74 5.86 17.15
C THR A 30 -25.66 4.48 17.79
N GLU A 31 -24.44 4.00 18.07
CA GLU A 31 -24.19 3.22 19.27
C GLU A 31 -23.48 4.14 20.26
N THR A 32 -24.25 4.56 21.27
CA THR A 32 -23.76 5.22 22.47
C THR A 32 -23.31 4.12 23.43
N GLU A 33 -22.00 3.97 23.59
CA GLU A 33 -21.45 3.53 24.87
C GLU A 33 -20.38 4.55 25.30
N SER A 34 -20.68 5.20 26.42
CA SER A 34 -19.87 6.20 27.08
C SER A 34 -18.61 5.56 27.69
N PRO A 35 -17.44 6.24 27.67
CA PRO A 35 -16.23 5.72 28.29
C PRO A 35 -16.34 5.76 29.83
N THR A 36 -16.18 4.63 30.50
CA THR A 36 -15.85 4.59 31.93
C THR A 36 -14.33 4.57 32.10
N PRO A 37 -13.70 5.62 32.66
CA PRO A 37 -12.31 5.54 33.08
C PRO A 37 -12.21 4.69 34.35
N ILE A 38 -11.47 3.58 34.28
CA ILE A 38 -11.01 2.87 35.48
C ILE A 38 -9.67 3.47 35.92
N SER A 39 -9.68 4.22 37.01
CA SER A 39 -8.48 4.66 37.71
C SER A 39 -8.07 3.57 38.71
N VAL A 40 -6.89 2.98 38.53
CA VAL A 40 -6.26 2.15 39.56
C VAL A 40 -5.12 2.97 40.14
N SER A 41 -5.30 3.43 41.38
CA SER A 41 -4.25 4.08 42.16
C SER A 41 -3.46 3.00 42.89
N VAL A 42 -2.16 2.88 42.60
CA VAL A 42 -1.23 2.10 43.43
C VAL A 42 -0.45 3.10 44.28
N ASP A 43 -0.83 3.14 45.55
CA ASP A 43 -0.13 3.82 46.63
C ASP A 43 1.05 2.93 47.06
N GLY A 44 2.26 3.33 46.69
CA GLY A 44 3.49 2.59 46.97
C GLY A 44 4.54 3.53 47.52
N THR A 45 4.60 3.65 48.84
CA THR A 45 5.56 4.44 49.60
C THR A 45 7.00 4.00 49.32
N SER A 46 7.86 4.93 48.90
CA SER A 46 9.32 4.74 48.87
C SER A 46 9.88 4.61 50.28
N THR A 47 10.59 3.52 50.54
CA THR A 47 11.58 3.44 51.62
C THR A 47 12.93 3.07 51.00
N THR A 48 13.86 4.03 51.05
CA THR A 48 15.27 3.80 50.77
C THR A 48 15.93 3.43 52.10
N ASP A 49 16.49 2.22 52.21
CA ASP A 49 17.57 1.96 53.15
C ASP A 49 18.38 0.72 52.72
N GLY A 50 19.71 0.78 52.87
CA GLY A 50 20.57 -0.41 52.80
C GLY A 50 21.55 -0.49 51.62
N SER A 51 22.82 -0.36 51.94
CA SER A 51 24.01 -0.29 51.09
C SER A 51 24.54 -1.65 50.60
N VAL A 52 24.92 -1.68 49.31
CA VAL A 52 25.95 -2.49 48.60
C VAL A 52 25.76 -4.01 48.50
N SER A 53 25.54 -4.49 47.27
CA SER A 53 26.36 -5.54 46.63
C SER A 53 26.13 -5.58 45.11
N ASP A 54 27.27 -5.65 44.42
CA ASP A 54 27.52 -5.76 42.99
C ASP A 54 26.66 -6.79 42.26
N VAL A 55 25.71 -6.30 41.44
CA VAL A 55 25.20 -6.98 40.24
C VAL A 55 24.66 -5.91 39.28
N VAL A 56 25.51 -5.45 38.35
CA VAL A 56 25.04 -4.70 37.17
C VAL A 56 24.58 -5.71 36.13
N TYR A 57 23.29 -6.05 36.17
CA TYR A 57 22.59 -6.49 34.96
C TYR A 57 21.93 -5.26 34.37
N GLY A 58 22.61 -4.64 33.39
CA GLY A 58 21.89 -3.85 32.42
C GLY A 58 20.99 -4.80 31.65
N GLU A 59 19.69 -4.71 31.86
CA GLU A 59 18.73 -5.28 30.92
C GLU A 59 19.09 -4.73 29.52
N PRO A 60 19.15 -5.56 28.46
CA PRO A 60 19.40 -5.03 27.12
C PRO A 60 18.33 -3.97 26.80
N ILE A 61 18.78 -2.78 26.40
CA ILE A 61 17.95 -1.59 26.13
C ILE A 61 16.95 -1.80 24.97
N VAL A 62 16.93 -2.96 24.32
CA VAL A 62 16.09 -3.25 23.16
C VAL A 62 15.19 -4.46 23.40
N GLU A 63 13.89 -4.21 23.46
CA GLU A 63 12.83 -5.20 23.53
C GLU A 63 12.57 -5.79 22.12
N PRO A 64 12.30 -7.11 21.96
CA PRO A 64 11.89 -7.67 20.68
C PRO A 64 10.54 -7.07 20.25
N GLY A 65 10.60 -6.03 19.42
CA GLY A 65 9.44 -5.19 19.12
C GLY A 65 9.81 -3.74 18.76
N ASP A 66 11.08 -3.35 18.98
CA ASP A 66 11.66 -2.06 18.57
C ASP A 66 11.88 -1.96 17.04
N GLY A 67 10.91 -2.46 16.27
CA GLY A 67 10.84 -2.29 14.84
C GLY A 67 10.53 -0.83 14.54
N ILE A 68 11.52 -0.10 14.04
CA ILE A 68 11.27 1.17 13.36
C ILE A 68 10.42 0.84 12.13
N ASP A 69 9.09 0.94 12.26
CA ASP A 69 8.16 0.89 11.13
C ASP A 69 8.33 2.19 10.33
N ILE A 70 9.38 2.22 9.49
CA ILE A 70 9.56 3.31 8.53
C ILE A 70 8.42 3.24 7.51
N PRO A 71 7.61 4.30 7.38
CA PRO A 71 6.51 4.30 6.42
C PRO A 71 7.05 4.14 5.01
N LEU A 72 6.56 3.12 4.30
CA LEU A 72 6.89 2.88 2.90
C LEU A 72 6.42 4.05 2.04
N LYS A 73 7.37 4.73 1.38
CA LYS A 73 7.06 5.84 0.49
C LYS A 73 6.23 5.32 -0.70
N PRO A 74 5.05 5.91 -0.99
CA PRO A 74 4.29 5.54 -2.18
C PRO A 74 5.09 5.74 -3.46
N LEU A 75 4.84 4.87 -4.46
CA LEU A 75 5.40 4.99 -5.78
C LEU A 75 4.60 6.01 -6.59
N GLU A 76 5.28 7.03 -7.11
CA GLU A 76 4.69 8.00 -8.03
C GLU A 76 4.72 7.45 -9.46
N ILE A 77 3.54 7.32 -10.05
CA ILE A 77 3.33 6.98 -11.45
C ILE A 77 2.98 8.27 -12.19
N THR A 78 3.85 8.74 -13.09
CA THR A 78 3.67 10.02 -13.80
C THR A 78 3.07 9.87 -15.19
N LYS A 79 3.01 8.64 -15.71
CA LYS A 79 2.50 8.27 -17.03
C LYS A 79 1.69 6.98 -16.95
N ILE A 80 0.93 6.68 -17.99
CA ILE A 80 0.24 5.38 -18.08
C ILE A 80 1.30 4.27 -17.98
N THR A 81 1.18 3.44 -16.95
CA THR A 81 2.17 2.41 -16.60
C THR A 81 1.50 1.05 -16.50
N TYR A 82 2.01 0.09 -17.27
CA TYR A 82 1.51 -1.28 -17.24
C TYR A 82 1.99 -1.99 -15.97
N PHE A 83 1.12 -2.80 -15.40
CA PHE A 83 1.44 -3.69 -14.29
C PHE A 83 1.27 -5.16 -14.69
N TYR A 84 2.01 -6.02 -14.02
CA TYR A 84 2.27 -7.40 -14.41
C TYR A 84 1.98 -8.35 -13.25
N ASP A 85 1.70 -9.61 -13.56
CA ASP A 85 1.53 -10.68 -12.56
C ASP A 85 2.84 -11.09 -11.87
N ALA A 86 3.95 -10.98 -12.59
CA ALA A 86 5.31 -11.23 -12.10
C ALA A 86 6.30 -10.28 -12.79
N PRO A 87 7.53 -10.10 -12.25
CA PRO A 87 8.61 -9.44 -12.97
C PRO A 87 8.86 -10.11 -14.32
N ASN A 88 8.93 -9.31 -15.40
CA ASN A 88 9.03 -9.79 -16.80
C ASN A 88 7.86 -10.71 -17.24
N GLY A 89 6.75 -10.70 -16.50
CA GLY A 89 5.56 -11.49 -16.76
C GLY A 89 4.64 -10.90 -17.82
N LYS A 90 3.34 -11.23 -17.76
CA LYS A 90 2.34 -10.67 -18.67
C LYS A 90 1.68 -9.45 -18.07
N ALA A 91 1.47 -8.42 -18.89
CA ALA A 91 0.72 -7.25 -18.47
C ALA A 91 -0.72 -7.64 -18.16
N THR A 92 -1.18 -7.34 -16.95
CA THR A 92 -2.53 -7.66 -16.46
C THR A 92 -3.45 -6.44 -16.42
N GLY A 93 -2.90 -5.25 -16.64
CA GLY A 93 -3.61 -3.98 -16.76
C GLY A 93 -2.65 -2.79 -16.84
N ALA A 94 -3.20 -1.59 -16.74
CA ALA A 94 -2.43 -0.35 -16.69
C ALA A 94 -3.01 0.61 -15.64
N LEU A 95 -2.13 1.39 -15.03
CA LEU A 95 -2.46 2.48 -14.12
C LEU A 95 -2.30 3.81 -14.86
N SER A 96 -3.23 4.72 -14.64
CA SER A 96 -3.05 6.14 -15.02
C SER A 96 -2.07 6.83 -14.04
N PRO A 97 -1.59 8.05 -14.35
CA PRO A 97 -0.73 8.79 -13.42
C PRO A 97 -1.37 8.97 -12.04
N GLN A 98 -0.71 8.49 -10.99
CA GLN A 98 -1.19 8.52 -9.60
C GLN A 98 -0.08 8.12 -8.61
N PHE A 99 -0.35 8.25 -7.32
CA PHE A 99 0.47 7.61 -6.27
C PHE A 99 -0.10 6.22 -5.94
N VAL A 100 0.78 5.23 -5.80
CA VAL A 100 0.41 3.83 -5.54
C VAL A 100 1.15 3.33 -4.31
N SER A 101 0.45 2.60 -3.44
CA SER A 101 1.05 1.92 -2.30
C SER A 101 1.93 0.77 -2.76
N VAL A 102 3.17 0.74 -2.26
CA VAL A 102 4.13 -0.34 -2.49
C VAL A 102 4.08 -1.33 -1.33
N THR A 103 4.45 -2.58 -1.60
CA THR A 103 4.56 -3.60 -0.54
C THR A 103 5.91 -3.53 0.19
N GLY A 104 6.91 -2.90 -0.44
CA GLY A 104 8.31 -2.89 0.01
C GLY A 104 9.18 -3.92 -0.70
N ASN A 105 8.60 -4.82 -1.50
CA ASN A 105 9.37 -5.76 -2.31
C ASN A 105 9.84 -5.09 -3.61
N GLU A 106 11.14 -5.25 -3.90
CA GLU A 106 11.79 -4.76 -5.10
C GLU A 106 12.72 -5.85 -5.66
N VAL A 107 12.74 -5.98 -6.99
CA VAL A 107 13.64 -6.87 -7.72
C VAL A 107 14.42 -6.03 -8.72
N VAL A 108 15.74 -5.97 -8.54
CA VAL A 108 16.65 -5.26 -9.44
C VAL A 108 17.44 -6.27 -10.27
N ASN A 109 17.32 -6.18 -11.59
CA ASN A 109 18.16 -6.93 -12.49
C ASN A 109 19.50 -6.21 -12.70
N GLN A 110 20.55 -6.69 -12.04
CA GLN A 110 21.89 -6.07 -12.13
C GLN A 110 22.52 -6.15 -13.52
N THR A 111 22.01 -7.00 -14.42
CA THR A 111 22.55 -7.15 -15.79
C THR A 111 21.89 -6.16 -16.75
N THR A 112 20.57 -5.96 -16.64
CA THR A 112 19.81 -5.08 -17.55
C THR A 112 19.55 -3.69 -16.96
N GLY A 113 19.72 -3.51 -15.66
CA GLY A 113 19.34 -2.30 -14.92
C GLY A 113 17.86 -2.25 -14.53
N GLU A 114 17.05 -3.23 -14.96
CA GLU A 114 15.60 -3.17 -14.77
C GLU A 114 15.20 -3.35 -13.30
N THR A 115 14.51 -2.36 -12.75
CA THR A 115 13.90 -2.41 -11.42
C THR A 115 12.41 -2.71 -11.52
N TRP A 116 11.99 -3.71 -10.75
CA TRP A 116 10.60 -4.12 -10.58
C TRP A 116 10.17 -3.87 -9.15
N VAL A 117 9.10 -3.09 -8.98
CA VAL A 117 8.52 -2.77 -7.66
C VAL A 117 7.17 -3.45 -7.54
N GLU A 118 6.94 -4.10 -6.40
CA GLU A 118 5.66 -4.73 -6.10
C GLU A 118 4.69 -3.71 -5.47
N ILE A 119 3.47 -3.67 -6.00
CA ILE A 119 2.43 -2.70 -5.66
C ILE A 119 1.11 -3.39 -5.33
N TYR A 120 0.28 -2.70 -4.55
CA TYR A 120 -1.11 -3.08 -4.35
C TYR A 120 -2.00 -2.47 -5.44
N THR A 121 -2.83 -3.31 -6.07
CA THR A 121 -3.85 -2.90 -7.04
C THR A 121 -5.21 -3.44 -6.63
N TRP A 122 -6.28 -2.97 -7.29
CA TRP A 122 -7.63 -3.53 -7.12
C TRP A 122 -7.76 -4.99 -7.57
N LYS A 123 -6.76 -5.54 -8.28
CA LYS A 123 -6.68 -6.95 -8.67
C LYS A 123 -5.82 -7.78 -7.72
N GLY A 124 -5.30 -7.17 -6.65
CA GLY A 124 -4.33 -7.76 -5.73
C GLY A 124 -2.92 -7.26 -6.00
N ILE A 125 -1.94 -8.08 -5.63
CA ILE A 125 -0.52 -7.79 -5.79
C ILE A 125 -0.14 -7.81 -7.27
N ALA A 126 0.64 -6.81 -7.70
CA ALA A 126 1.16 -6.73 -9.05
C ALA A 126 2.56 -6.11 -9.07
N TRP A 127 3.25 -6.24 -10.19
CA TRP A 127 4.60 -5.72 -10.40
C TRP A 127 4.60 -4.61 -11.44
N VAL A 128 5.32 -3.53 -11.17
CA VAL A 128 5.56 -2.43 -12.12
C VAL A 128 7.04 -2.29 -12.36
N ASN A 129 7.42 -2.16 -13.63
CA ASN A 129 8.79 -1.85 -14.01
C ASN A 129 8.97 -0.32 -13.94
N THR A 130 9.89 0.15 -13.10
CA THR A 130 10.16 1.58 -12.89
C THR A 130 11.19 2.14 -13.87
N GLY A 131 11.87 1.28 -14.64
CA GLY A 131 12.69 1.65 -15.79
C GLY A 131 13.81 2.64 -15.49
N MET A 132 14.53 2.46 -14.37
CA MET A 132 15.78 3.19 -14.13
C MET A 132 16.91 2.71 -15.03
#